data_AF-A0A4W3IA88-F1
#
_entry.id   AF-A0A4W3IA88-F1
#
_cell.length_a   1.000
_cell.length_b   1.000
_cell.length_c   1.000
_cell.angle_alpha   90.00
_cell.angle_beta   90.00
_cell.angle_gamma   90.00
#
_symmetry.space_group_name_H-M   'P 1'
#
loop_
_entity.id
_entity.type
_entity.pdbx_description
1 polymer ?
#
loop_
_entity_poly.entity_id
_entity_poly.type
_entity_poly.pdbx_seq_one_letter_code
_entity_poly.pdbx_strand_id
1 'polypeptide(L)'
;MSMSQSASQVWGGANEIGPQAALTYSNLLCSEDFPKPELGAPGELEAVRMQAQANPILVCRSLPELMAIDTVEVELIPEKKGLFLKHVEYEVSSQRFKSSVYRRYNDFVVFHEVLLQRFPYRMVPTLPPKRMLRVDREFIESRRRALKRFANLVARHPFFSEDELLQVFLSFSGSDVQNKIRESFRGVGDEFMTCEIATTAKDLLPPDIQAQFGASRELIRNIYNSFHKLRDRAERMASRSADNATDLLLFGKELSTLGSDTTPVPSWASVTSNTWGLLRQALRGLSVEFALLADKSAQQGKREEEEVVEKLSIFLDLLQSYKDLCERHEKGVLHEHQRALQKYTSMKRQMMSVTVQSKEPLSVEQLESRIVQQENAILNMELRNYFSMYCLHQETQLIHIYLHITSHVLTAFIDSQIQGHREVRTHQPVGSTGSPSQNGLTSRSSHCSTNCFTPLVRHVSDTCGNQHYSPNQTDMHVCTPPRYGTDYRPSLHAA
;
A
#
# COMPACT_ATOMS: atom_id res chain seq x y z
N MET A 1 -30.73 32.51 6.73
CA MET A 1 -30.57 33.47 7.85
C MET A 1 -30.82 32.69 9.13
N SER A 2 -29.77 32.05 9.66
CA SER A 2 -28.97 32.51 10.82
C SER A 2 -29.68 32.33 12.17
N MET A 3 -29.34 31.25 12.88
CA MET A 3 -29.15 31.31 14.33
C MET A 3 -27.99 30.38 14.72
N SER A 4 -26.96 30.99 15.28
CA SER A 4 -25.78 30.38 15.91
C SER A 4 -25.43 31.21 17.15
N GLN A 5 -24.84 30.55 18.16
CA GLN A 5 -24.23 31.08 19.40
C GLN A 5 -25.25 31.40 20.50
N SER A 6 -25.10 30.99 21.76
CA SER A 6 -24.02 31.24 22.76
C SER A 6 -24.43 30.46 24.04
N ALA A 7 -23.69 30.23 25.13
CA ALA A 7 -22.31 30.28 25.58
C ALA A 7 -22.30 29.68 27.01
N SER A 8 -21.14 29.21 27.45
CA SER A 8 -20.82 28.62 28.76
C SER A 8 -20.82 29.61 29.93
N GLN A 9 -21.08 29.10 31.15
CA GLN A 9 -20.56 29.49 32.49
C GLN A 9 -21.23 28.55 33.53
N VAL A 10 -20.59 27.93 34.52
CA VAL A 10 -20.02 28.48 35.77
C VAL A 10 -19.18 27.38 36.48
N TRP A 11 -18.09 27.79 37.16
CA TRP A 11 -17.19 27.02 38.05
C TRP A 11 -17.61 27.11 39.54
N GLY A 12 -17.18 26.15 40.39
CA GLY A 12 -17.00 26.42 41.83
C GLY A 12 -16.70 25.23 42.77
N GLY A 13 -15.46 25.20 43.32
CA GLY A 13 -14.99 24.59 44.61
C GLY A 13 -14.94 23.06 44.72
N ALA A 14 -14.07 22.36 45.45
CA ALA A 14 -12.94 22.57 46.39
C ALA A 14 -12.30 21.14 46.59
N ASN A 15 -11.03 20.84 46.90
CA ASN A 15 -10.18 21.21 48.03
C ASN A 15 -8.73 20.68 47.80
N GLU A 16 -7.76 21.35 48.44
CA GLU A 16 -6.33 21.01 48.51
C GLU A 16 -6.00 19.85 49.47
N ILE A 17 -4.99 19.02 49.14
CA ILE A 17 -4.16 18.27 50.11
C ILE A 17 -2.70 18.29 49.62
N GLY A 18 -1.78 18.69 50.51
CA GLY A 18 -0.35 18.89 50.26
C GLY A 18 0.53 17.62 50.19
N PRO A 19 1.86 17.79 49.99
CA PRO A 19 2.73 16.73 49.48
C PRO A 19 3.47 15.99 50.61
N GLN A 20 2.95 14.83 51.04
CA GLN A 20 3.71 13.94 51.95
C GLN A 20 3.31 12.45 51.95
N ALA A 21 2.83 11.91 50.82
CA ALA A 21 2.43 10.50 50.72
C ALA A 21 3.07 9.72 49.56
N ALA A 22 4.24 10.14 49.10
CA ALA A 22 5.07 9.35 48.19
C ALA A 22 6.17 8.70 49.02
N LEU A 23 5.96 7.44 49.45
CA LEU A 23 6.96 6.40 49.82
C LEU A 23 6.38 5.30 50.73
N THR A 24 5.19 4.76 50.43
CA THR A 24 4.78 3.45 51.00
C THR A 24 3.71 2.75 50.16
N TYR A 25 4.03 2.37 48.92
CA TYR A 25 3.16 1.49 48.10
C TYR A 25 4.00 0.51 47.27
N SER A 26 4.75 -0.36 47.94
CA SER A 26 5.40 -1.51 47.27
C SER A 26 5.28 -2.82 48.04
N ASN A 27 4.34 -2.96 48.98
CA ASN A 27 4.23 -4.21 49.76
C ASN A 27 2.80 -4.55 50.22
N LEU A 28 1.77 -4.43 49.37
CA LEU A 28 0.42 -4.93 49.71
C LEU A 28 -0.47 -5.12 48.47
N LEU A 29 -0.13 -6.08 47.61
CA LEU A 29 -1.06 -6.73 46.67
C LEU A 29 -0.58 -8.16 46.39
N CYS A 30 -0.67 -9.02 47.39
CA CYS A 30 -0.80 -10.46 47.23
C CYS A 30 -1.98 -10.89 48.10
N SER A 31 -2.84 -11.73 47.54
CA SER A 31 -4.10 -12.28 48.07
C SER A 31 -5.28 -11.31 48.20
N GLU A 32 -6.03 -11.13 47.12
CA GLU A 32 -7.50 -11.24 47.14
C GLU A 32 -7.97 -11.88 45.82
N ASP A 33 -8.72 -12.98 45.95
CA ASP A 33 -9.28 -13.77 44.85
C ASP A 33 -10.47 -13.03 44.21
N PHE A 34 -10.30 -12.56 42.98
CA PHE A 34 -11.42 -12.14 42.13
C PHE A 34 -12.08 -13.37 41.49
N PRO A 35 -13.42 -13.42 41.36
CA PRO A 35 -14.09 -14.51 40.67
C PRO A 35 -13.66 -14.52 39.20
N LYS A 36 -13.10 -15.65 38.76
CA LYS A 36 -12.74 -15.89 37.35
C LYS A 36 -14.00 -15.77 36.49
N PRO A 37 -13.98 -15.01 35.38
CA PRO A 37 -15.02 -15.15 34.37
C PRO A 37 -14.92 -16.56 33.77
N GLU A 38 -16.00 -17.32 33.85
CA GLU A 38 -16.11 -18.61 33.17
C GLU A 38 -16.01 -18.36 31.66
N LEU A 39 -14.96 -18.88 31.03
CA LEU A 39 -14.89 -18.95 29.57
C LEU A 39 -16.05 -19.82 29.10
N GLY A 40 -16.98 -19.22 28.36
CA GLY A 40 -18.01 -19.93 27.62
C GLY A 40 -17.41 -21.06 26.77
N ALA A 41 -18.18 -22.13 26.61
CA ALA A 41 -17.74 -23.34 25.91
C ALA A 41 -17.22 -23.01 24.48
N PRO A 42 -16.28 -23.80 23.93
CA PRO A 42 -15.71 -23.57 22.59
C PRO A 42 -16.74 -23.37 21.47
N GLY A 43 -17.95 -23.93 21.64
CA GLY A 43 -19.06 -23.77 20.71
C GLY A 43 -19.68 -22.36 20.65
N GLU A 44 -19.53 -21.51 21.67
CA GLU A 44 -20.02 -20.13 21.64
C GLU A 44 -19.12 -19.22 20.77
N LEU A 45 -17.81 -19.49 20.74
CA LEU A 45 -16.88 -18.79 19.86
C LEU A 45 -17.05 -19.19 18.39
N GLU A 46 -17.40 -20.46 18.15
CA GLU A 46 -17.81 -20.95 16.83
C GLU A 46 -19.18 -20.39 16.42
N ALA A 47 -20.12 -20.22 17.35
CA ALA A 47 -21.41 -19.56 17.09
C ALA A 47 -21.23 -18.07 16.73
N VAL A 48 -20.33 -17.34 17.40
CA VAL A 48 -19.98 -15.94 17.04
C VAL A 48 -19.27 -15.88 15.69
N ARG A 49 -18.43 -16.88 15.34
CA ARG A 49 -17.77 -16.97 14.03
C ARG A 49 -18.76 -17.35 12.91
N MET A 50 -19.74 -18.20 13.18
CA MET A 50 -20.84 -18.52 12.27
C MET A 50 -21.85 -17.35 12.15
N GLN A 51 -22.00 -16.51 13.18
CA GLN A 51 -22.78 -15.26 13.10
C GLN A 51 -22.03 -14.13 12.40
N ALA A 52 -20.70 -14.08 12.46
CA ALA A 52 -19.89 -13.16 11.65
C ALA A 52 -19.94 -13.50 10.14
N GLN A 53 -20.27 -14.74 9.79
CA GLN A 53 -20.65 -15.12 8.43
C GLN A 53 -22.04 -14.61 7.99
N ALA A 54 -22.81 -13.97 8.87
CA ALA A 54 -24.18 -13.52 8.60
C ALA A 54 -24.33 -12.03 8.27
N ASN A 55 -23.26 -11.21 8.35
CA ASN A 55 -23.33 -9.81 7.91
C ASN A 55 -22.62 -9.62 6.56
N PRO A 56 -23.37 -9.55 5.44
CA PRO A 56 -22.78 -9.46 4.10
C PRO A 56 -21.97 -8.18 3.88
N ILE A 57 -22.09 -7.15 4.73
CA ILE A 57 -21.32 -5.91 4.59
C ILE A 57 -19.85 -6.03 5.02
N LEU A 58 -19.50 -7.04 5.82
CA LEU A 58 -18.16 -7.17 6.40
C LEU A 58 -17.21 -7.95 5.49
N VAL A 59 -15.98 -7.45 5.35
CA VAL A 59 -14.90 -8.18 4.67
C VAL A 59 -14.08 -8.93 5.72
N CYS A 60 -14.42 -10.19 5.98
CA CYS A 60 -13.74 -11.01 6.98
C CYS A 60 -12.51 -11.73 6.39
N ARG A 61 -11.45 -10.98 6.05
CA ARG A 61 -10.15 -11.56 5.65
C ARG A 61 -8.99 -10.78 6.26
N SER A 62 -7.93 -11.49 6.61
CA SER A 62 -6.64 -10.94 7.02
C SER A 62 -5.73 -10.69 5.81
N LEU A 63 -4.71 -9.84 5.97
CA LEU A 63 -3.74 -9.59 4.89
C LEU A 63 -3.02 -10.87 4.42
N PRO A 64 -2.56 -11.78 5.30
CA PRO A 64 -1.97 -13.05 4.87
C PRO A 64 -2.93 -13.92 4.04
N GLU A 65 -4.21 -13.97 4.40
CA GLU A 65 -5.22 -14.73 3.64
C GLU A 65 -5.43 -14.14 2.25
N LEU A 66 -5.44 -12.80 2.10
CA LEU A 66 -5.53 -12.15 0.80
C LEU A 66 -4.28 -12.42 -0.05
N MET A 67 -3.09 -12.33 0.55
CA MET A 67 -1.83 -12.60 -0.15
C MET A 67 -1.72 -14.06 -0.60
N ALA A 68 -2.36 -14.99 0.11
CA ALA A 68 -2.37 -16.41 -0.20
C ALA A 68 -3.34 -16.81 -1.33
N ILE A 69 -4.25 -15.91 -1.76
CA ILE A 69 -5.23 -16.22 -2.82
C ILE A 69 -4.53 -16.58 -4.13
N ASP A 70 -3.58 -15.74 -4.55
CA ASP A 70 -2.75 -15.99 -5.72
C ASP A 70 -1.45 -15.18 -5.62
N THR A 71 -0.44 -15.66 -6.33
CA THR A 71 0.78 -14.92 -6.61
C THR A 71 1.02 -14.95 -8.10
N VAL A 72 0.96 -13.77 -8.72
CA VAL A 72 1.13 -13.61 -10.16
C VAL A 72 2.53 -13.05 -10.44
N GLU A 73 3.29 -13.76 -11.25
CA GLU A 73 4.59 -13.31 -11.75
C GLU A 73 4.45 -12.73 -13.16
N VAL A 74 5.18 -11.66 -13.44
CA VAL A 74 5.18 -10.99 -14.74
C VAL A 74 6.62 -10.76 -15.15
N GLU A 75 7.09 -11.52 -16.12
CA GLU A 75 8.47 -11.49 -16.60
C GLU A 75 8.54 -10.94 -18.03
N LEU A 76 9.62 -10.23 -18.34
CA LEU A 76 9.87 -9.72 -19.69
C LEU A 76 10.42 -10.85 -20.57
N ILE A 77 9.76 -11.13 -21.69
CA ILE A 77 10.31 -12.09 -22.66
C ILE A 77 11.41 -11.41 -23.49
N PRO A 78 12.67 -11.89 -23.45
CA PRO A 78 13.72 -11.34 -24.26
C PRO A 78 13.45 -11.60 -25.75
N GLU A 79 13.69 -10.59 -26.58
CA GLU A 79 13.60 -10.74 -28.04
C GLU A 79 14.54 -11.86 -28.51
N LYS A 80 13.98 -12.94 -29.06
CA LYS A 80 14.79 -14.01 -29.64
C LYS A 80 15.50 -13.46 -30.88
N LYS A 81 16.84 -13.58 -30.92
CA LYS A 81 17.66 -13.18 -32.07
C LYS A 81 17.04 -13.73 -33.37
N GLY A 82 16.61 -12.84 -34.26
CA GLY A 82 16.04 -13.18 -35.57
C GLY A 82 14.50 -13.12 -35.68
N LEU A 83 13.75 -12.98 -34.57
CA LEU A 83 12.31 -12.67 -34.60
C LEU A 83 12.10 -11.19 -34.22
N PHE A 84 11.63 -10.39 -35.17
CA PHE A 84 11.13 -9.04 -34.89
C PHE A 84 9.77 -9.14 -34.20
N LEU A 85 9.74 -9.07 -32.87
CA LEU A 85 8.49 -8.90 -32.14
C LEU A 85 7.99 -7.47 -32.34
N LYS A 86 6.80 -7.32 -32.92
CA LYS A 86 6.18 -6.00 -33.17
C LYS A 86 5.86 -5.25 -31.88
N HIS A 87 5.74 -5.98 -30.77
CA HIS A 87 5.34 -5.48 -29.46
C HIS A 87 6.12 -6.21 -28.36
N VAL A 88 6.32 -5.53 -27.23
CA VAL A 88 6.84 -6.15 -26.00
C VAL A 88 5.79 -7.12 -25.45
N GLU A 89 6.21 -8.36 -25.21
CA GLU A 89 5.41 -9.41 -24.60
C GLU A 89 5.95 -9.74 -23.20
N TYR A 90 5.01 -10.12 -22.34
CA TYR A 90 5.24 -10.51 -20.96
C TYR A 90 4.76 -11.95 -20.76
N GLU A 91 5.56 -12.73 -20.04
CA GLU A 91 5.11 -14.01 -19.50
C GLU A 91 4.40 -13.73 -18.17
N VAL A 92 3.12 -14.11 -18.10
CA VAL A 92 2.27 -13.93 -16.93
C VAL A 92 1.97 -15.31 -16.35
N SER A 93 2.48 -15.58 -15.15
CA SER A 93 2.34 -16.86 -14.47
C SER A 93 1.49 -16.74 -13.22
N SER A 94 0.45 -17.56 -13.07
CA SER A 94 -0.40 -17.63 -11.87
C SER A 94 -0.13 -18.92 -11.10
N GLN A 95 0.11 -18.80 -9.80
CA GLN A 95 0.27 -19.97 -8.93
C GLN A 95 -1.07 -20.68 -8.70
N ARG A 96 -2.16 -19.93 -8.50
CA ARG A 96 -3.52 -20.48 -8.28
C ARG A 96 -3.99 -21.29 -9.50
N PHE A 97 -3.84 -20.74 -10.70
CA PHE A 97 -4.32 -21.38 -11.93
C PHE A 97 -3.30 -22.36 -12.55
N LYS A 98 -2.07 -22.43 -11.99
CA LYS A 98 -0.98 -23.26 -12.51
C LYS A 98 -0.75 -23.06 -14.02
N SER A 99 -0.85 -21.80 -14.45
CA SER A 99 -0.77 -21.41 -15.86
C SER A 99 0.38 -20.42 -16.06
N SER A 100 0.99 -20.49 -17.24
CA SER A 100 1.87 -19.44 -17.78
C SER A 100 1.36 -19.07 -19.18
N VAL A 101 1.08 -17.80 -19.39
CA VAL A 101 0.50 -17.27 -20.63
C VAL A 101 1.25 -16.03 -21.10
N TYR A 102 1.30 -15.83 -22.41
CA TYR A 102 1.90 -14.63 -22.99
C TYR A 102 0.86 -13.53 -23.15
N ARG A 103 1.19 -12.33 -22.67
CA ARG A 103 0.35 -11.14 -22.74
C ARG A 103 1.18 -9.94 -23.18
N ARG A 104 0.61 -9.10 -24.05
CA ARG A 104 1.14 -7.76 -24.34
C ARG A 104 0.42 -6.71 -23.52
N TYR A 105 1.01 -5.51 -23.40
CA TYR A 105 0.40 -4.39 -22.68
C TYR A 105 -1.06 -4.10 -23.10
N ASN A 106 -1.37 -4.15 -24.40
CA ASN A 106 -2.74 -3.89 -24.86
C ASN A 106 -3.74 -4.97 -24.43
N ASP A 107 -3.30 -6.19 -24.09
CA ASP A 107 -4.20 -7.21 -23.55
C ASP A 107 -4.64 -6.85 -22.13
N PHE A 108 -3.71 -6.31 -21.32
CA PHE A 108 -4.04 -5.74 -20.00
C PHE A 108 -5.01 -4.56 -20.14
N VAL A 109 -4.88 -3.73 -21.17
CA VAL A 109 -5.82 -2.61 -21.42
C VAL A 109 -7.23 -3.14 -21.65
N VAL A 110 -7.42 -4.14 -22.52
CA VAL A 110 -8.75 -4.73 -22.76
C VAL A 110 -9.29 -5.39 -21.49
N PHE A 111 -8.45 -6.11 -20.75
CA PHE A 111 -8.83 -6.72 -19.47
C PHE A 111 -9.29 -5.68 -18.44
N HIS A 112 -8.55 -4.58 -18.30
CA HIS A 112 -8.89 -3.45 -17.42
C HIS A 112 -10.18 -2.73 -17.85
N GLU A 113 -10.40 -2.51 -19.15
CA GLU A 113 -11.65 -1.95 -19.67
C GLU A 113 -12.87 -2.81 -19.26
N VAL A 114 -12.77 -4.12 -19.42
CA VAL A 114 -13.87 -5.04 -19.07
C VAL A 114 -14.04 -5.17 -17.55
N LEU A 115 -12.96 -5.11 -16.76
CA LEU A 115 -13.04 -5.02 -15.30
C LEU A 115 -13.83 -3.79 -14.86
N LEU A 116 -13.51 -2.61 -15.40
CA LEU A 116 -14.23 -1.37 -15.06
C LEU A 116 -15.71 -1.41 -15.48
N GLN A 117 -16.01 -2.05 -16.61
CA GLN A 117 -17.40 -2.22 -17.08
C GLN A 117 -18.20 -3.16 -16.17
N ARG A 118 -17.61 -4.29 -15.75
CA ARG A 118 -18.28 -5.29 -14.91
C ARG A 118 -18.37 -4.83 -13.45
N PHE A 119 -17.32 -4.17 -12.94
CA PHE A 119 -17.18 -3.83 -11.53
C PHE A 119 -17.00 -2.31 -11.31
N PRO A 120 -18.00 -1.49 -11.68
CA PRO A 120 -17.91 -0.04 -11.58
C PRO A 120 -17.86 0.48 -10.13
N TYR A 121 -18.14 -0.37 -9.14
CA TYR A 121 -18.18 -0.03 -7.71
C TYR A 121 -17.02 -0.59 -6.88
N ARG A 122 -16.02 -1.22 -7.52
CA ARG A 122 -14.86 -1.88 -6.87
C ARG A 122 -13.55 -1.16 -7.15
N MET A 123 -12.53 -1.34 -6.31
CA MET A 123 -11.20 -0.76 -6.53
C MET A 123 -10.47 -1.50 -7.67
N VAL A 124 -10.54 -0.95 -8.89
CA VAL A 124 -9.78 -1.47 -10.05
C VAL A 124 -8.43 -0.72 -10.14
N PRO A 125 -7.28 -1.41 -10.04
CA PRO A 125 -5.98 -0.74 -10.10
C PRO A 125 -5.67 -0.13 -11.45
N THR A 126 -5.01 1.03 -11.43
CA THR A 126 -4.63 1.73 -12.66
C THR A 126 -3.51 1.02 -13.40
N LEU A 127 -3.56 1.05 -14.73
CA LEU A 127 -2.47 0.55 -15.57
C LEU A 127 -1.37 1.60 -15.72
N PRO A 128 -0.09 1.18 -15.88
CA PRO A 128 0.99 2.11 -16.22
C PRO A 128 0.71 2.80 -17.57
N PRO A 129 1.27 4.00 -17.81
CA PRO A 129 0.97 4.79 -19.00
C PRO A 129 1.34 4.10 -20.32
N LYS A 130 0.52 4.33 -21.36
CA LYS A 130 0.66 3.69 -22.68
C LYS A 130 1.91 4.13 -23.44
N ARG A 131 2.34 5.39 -23.31
CA ARG A 131 3.54 5.94 -23.95
C ARG A 131 4.26 6.88 -23.00
N MET A 132 5.59 6.79 -22.99
CA MET A 132 6.48 7.84 -22.50
C MET A 132 7.33 8.35 -23.67
N LEU A 133 7.90 9.54 -23.51
CA LEU A 133 8.68 10.24 -24.56
C LEU A 133 9.92 9.45 -25.02
N ARG A 134 10.39 8.49 -24.22
CA ARG A 134 11.41 7.49 -24.59
C ARG A 134 10.98 6.09 -24.11
N VAL A 135 11.16 5.09 -24.96
CA VAL A 135 11.02 3.68 -24.61
C VAL A 135 12.43 3.14 -24.42
N ASP A 136 13.00 3.36 -23.24
CA ASP A 136 14.26 2.79 -22.81
C ASP A 136 14.03 1.53 -21.97
N ARG A 137 15.13 0.88 -21.56
CA ARG A 137 15.09 -0.36 -20.79
C ARG A 137 14.43 -0.13 -19.42
N GLU A 138 14.68 1.03 -18.83
CA GLU A 138 14.10 1.48 -17.57
C GLU A 138 12.58 1.60 -17.66
N PHE A 139 12.05 2.15 -18.75
CA PHE A 139 10.62 2.24 -18.98
C PHE A 139 9.95 0.86 -19.08
N ILE A 140 10.55 -0.06 -19.83
CA ILE A 140 10.01 -1.42 -20.01
C ILE A 140 9.96 -2.15 -18.65
N GLU A 141 11.03 -2.03 -17.86
CA GLU A 141 11.12 -2.64 -16.53
C GLU A 141 10.13 -2.01 -15.54
N SER A 142 10.05 -0.67 -15.50
CA SER A 142 9.07 0.05 -14.68
C SER A 142 7.63 -0.38 -15.00
N ARG A 143 7.32 -0.52 -16.31
CA ARG A 143 6.03 -1.03 -16.76
C ARG A 143 5.81 -2.48 -16.33
N ARG A 144 6.79 -3.37 -16.47
CA ARG A 144 6.68 -4.77 -16.05
C ARG A 144 6.33 -4.87 -14.56
N ARG A 145 7.02 -4.11 -13.70
CA ARG A 145 6.72 -4.06 -12.25
C ARG A 145 5.32 -3.53 -11.97
N ALA A 146 4.89 -2.46 -12.63
CA ALA A 146 3.53 -1.95 -12.48
C ALA A 146 2.46 -2.96 -12.95
N LEU A 147 2.70 -3.69 -14.04
CA LEU A 147 1.82 -4.78 -14.49
C LEU A 147 1.79 -5.94 -13.49
N LYS A 148 2.92 -6.29 -12.87
CA LYS A 148 2.98 -7.28 -11.78
C LYS A 148 2.12 -6.83 -10.59
N ARG A 149 2.25 -5.58 -10.16
CA ARG A 149 1.46 -5.04 -9.04
C ARG A 149 -0.04 -5.01 -9.38
N PHE A 150 -0.40 -4.52 -10.57
CA PHE A 150 -1.76 -4.56 -11.09
C PHE A 150 -2.34 -5.98 -11.04
N ALA A 151 -1.63 -6.97 -11.60
CA ALA A 151 -2.12 -8.34 -11.67
C ALA A 151 -2.29 -8.97 -10.27
N ASN A 152 -1.36 -8.72 -9.34
CA ASN A 152 -1.48 -9.22 -7.98
C ASN A 152 -2.61 -8.55 -7.19
N LEU A 153 -2.80 -7.24 -7.33
CA LEU A 153 -3.91 -6.54 -6.68
C LEU A 153 -5.26 -7.06 -7.19
N VAL A 154 -5.40 -7.29 -8.50
CA VAL A 154 -6.61 -7.87 -9.06
C VAL A 154 -6.78 -9.32 -8.62
N ALA A 155 -5.75 -10.16 -8.72
CA ALA A 155 -5.85 -11.58 -8.40
C ALA A 155 -6.11 -11.87 -6.91
N ARG A 156 -5.77 -10.94 -6.02
CA ARG A 156 -5.99 -11.03 -4.57
C ARG A 156 -7.24 -10.29 -4.09
N HIS A 157 -7.95 -9.61 -4.98
CA HIS A 157 -9.18 -8.92 -4.63
C HIS A 157 -10.31 -9.94 -4.43
N PRO A 158 -11.06 -9.92 -3.30
CA PRO A 158 -12.04 -10.96 -2.98
C PRO A 158 -13.11 -11.22 -4.05
N PHE A 159 -13.48 -10.20 -4.81
CA PHE A 159 -14.47 -10.32 -5.89
C PHE A 159 -13.85 -10.70 -7.23
N PHE A 160 -12.67 -10.18 -7.56
CA PHE A 160 -12.06 -10.46 -8.87
C PHE A 160 -11.41 -11.84 -8.89
N SER A 161 -10.93 -12.32 -7.75
CA SER A 161 -10.28 -13.63 -7.61
C SER A 161 -11.19 -14.79 -7.99
N GLU A 162 -12.50 -14.61 -7.82
CA GLU A 162 -13.52 -15.63 -8.13
C GLU A 162 -14.22 -15.39 -9.48
N ASP A 163 -13.94 -14.29 -10.18
CA ASP A 163 -14.61 -13.97 -11.44
C ASP A 163 -13.92 -14.66 -12.64
N GLU A 164 -14.74 -15.17 -13.56
CA GLU A 164 -14.28 -15.87 -14.75
C GLU A 164 -13.39 -15.00 -15.65
N LEU A 165 -13.56 -13.66 -15.64
CA LEU A 165 -12.73 -12.74 -16.43
C LEU A 165 -11.25 -12.87 -16.07
N LEU A 166 -10.93 -12.94 -14.77
CA LEU A 166 -9.57 -13.12 -14.30
C LEU A 166 -9.02 -14.48 -14.72
N GLN A 167 -9.81 -15.53 -14.55
CA GLN A 167 -9.43 -16.89 -14.95
C GLN A 167 -9.11 -16.94 -16.45
N VAL A 168 -9.98 -16.39 -17.31
CA VAL A 168 -9.73 -16.31 -18.76
C VAL A 168 -8.43 -15.56 -19.04
N PHE A 169 -8.24 -14.40 -18.42
CA PHE A 169 -7.04 -13.59 -18.65
C PHE A 169 -5.74 -14.30 -18.22
N LEU A 170 -5.75 -15.06 -17.12
CA LEU A 170 -4.56 -15.73 -16.59
C LEU A 170 -4.32 -17.15 -17.14
N SER A 171 -5.34 -17.82 -17.70
CA SER A 171 -5.23 -19.23 -18.13
C SER A 171 -5.42 -19.48 -19.63
N PHE A 172 -6.02 -18.56 -20.38
CA PHE A 172 -6.25 -18.76 -21.82
C PHE A 172 -4.94 -18.72 -22.61
N SER A 173 -4.55 -19.85 -23.20
CA SER A 173 -3.29 -19.99 -23.96
C SER A 173 -3.38 -19.56 -25.43
N GLY A 174 -4.58 -19.22 -25.94
CA GLY A 174 -4.74 -18.76 -27.31
C GLY A 174 -4.14 -17.36 -27.55
N SER A 175 -3.77 -17.09 -28.80
CA SER A 175 -3.08 -15.85 -29.18
C SER A 175 -3.96 -14.59 -29.15
N ASP A 176 -5.29 -14.74 -29.13
CA ASP A 176 -6.24 -13.63 -29.21
C ASP A 176 -7.14 -13.56 -27.98
N VAL A 177 -6.50 -13.33 -26.82
CA VAL A 177 -7.20 -13.16 -25.54
C VAL A 177 -8.15 -11.95 -25.55
N GLN A 178 -7.87 -10.93 -26.36
CA GLN A 178 -8.69 -9.72 -26.45
C GLN A 178 -10.08 -10.04 -27.00
N ASN A 179 -10.15 -10.77 -28.12
CA ASN A 179 -11.42 -11.19 -28.68
C ASN A 179 -12.13 -12.19 -27.77
N LYS A 180 -11.40 -13.14 -27.18
CA LYS A 180 -11.97 -14.08 -26.22
C LYS A 180 -12.67 -13.38 -25.05
N ILE A 181 -12.03 -12.37 -24.45
CA ILE A 181 -12.61 -11.55 -23.38
C ILE A 181 -13.84 -10.77 -23.89
N ARG A 182 -13.71 -10.06 -25.02
CA ARG A 182 -14.81 -9.25 -25.56
C ARG A 182 -16.04 -10.08 -25.95
N GLU A 183 -15.86 -11.32 -26.36
CA GLU A 183 -16.95 -12.24 -26.72
C GLU A 183 -17.59 -12.86 -25.47
N SER A 184 -16.77 -13.43 -24.56
CA SER A 184 -17.26 -14.08 -23.34
C SER A 184 -18.07 -13.14 -22.44
N PHE A 185 -17.73 -11.85 -22.42
CA PHE A 185 -18.36 -10.87 -21.53
C PHE A 185 -19.21 -9.83 -22.28
N ARG A 186 -19.58 -10.10 -23.53
CA ARG A 186 -20.45 -9.20 -24.30
C ARG A 186 -21.86 -9.19 -23.73
N GLY A 187 -22.38 -7.99 -23.45
CA GLY A 187 -23.77 -7.83 -22.99
C GLY A 187 -24.04 -8.35 -21.58
N VAL A 188 -23.00 -8.80 -20.86
CA VAL A 188 -23.14 -9.09 -19.43
C VAL A 188 -23.27 -7.77 -18.70
N GLY A 189 -24.28 -7.67 -17.83
CA GLY A 189 -24.51 -6.49 -16.99
C GLY A 189 -23.36 -6.24 -16.01
N ASP A 190 -23.41 -5.07 -15.37
CA ASP A 190 -22.52 -4.74 -14.27
C ASP A 190 -22.86 -5.53 -12.99
N GLU A 191 -22.03 -5.36 -11.96
CA GLU A 191 -22.19 -6.00 -10.66
C GLU A 191 -23.55 -5.68 -10.02
N PHE A 192 -24.14 -4.50 -10.26
CA PHE A 192 -25.47 -4.17 -9.73
C PHE A 192 -26.55 -5.07 -10.34
N MET A 193 -26.43 -5.42 -11.62
CA MET A 193 -27.40 -6.28 -12.30
C MET A 193 -27.24 -7.76 -11.94
N THR A 194 -26.09 -8.16 -11.38
CA THR A 194 -25.72 -9.56 -11.14
C THR A 194 -25.65 -9.93 -9.66
N CYS A 195 -25.51 -8.95 -8.76
CA CYS A 195 -25.46 -9.16 -7.32
C CYS A 195 -26.86 -9.19 -6.69
N GLU A 196 -27.18 -10.26 -5.98
CA GLU A 196 -28.50 -10.45 -5.34
C GLU A 196 -28.81 -9.39 -4.26
N ILE A 197 -27.78 -8.86 -3.60
CA ILE A 197 -27.90 -7.87 -2.51
C ILE A 197 -28.14 -6.45 -3.07
N ALA A 198 -27.95 -6.23 -4.38
CA ALA A 198 -27.92 -4.90 -4.96
C ALA A 198 -29.18 -4.06 -4.71
N THR A 199 -30.36 -4.69 -4.76
CA THR A 199 -31.64 -3.99 -4.55
C THR A 199 -32.02 -3.81 -3.09
N THR A 200 -31.35 -4.51 -2.16
CA THR A 200 -31.60 -4.45 -0.71
C THR A 200 -30.45 -3.81 0.07
N ALA A 201 -29.39 -3.37 -0.62
CA ALA A 201 -28.18 -2.81 -0.02
C ALA A 201 -28.46 -1.66 0.97
N LYS A 202 -29.51 -0.87 0.74
CA LYS A 202 -29.95 0.22 1.63
C LYS A 202 -30.20 -0.25 3.06
N ASP A 203 -30.78 -1.44 3.22
CA ASP A 203 -31.20 -1.98 4.52
C ASP A 203 -30.02 -2.51 5.36
N LEU A 204 -28.87 -2.72 4.70
CA LEU A 204 -27.64 -3.21 5.32
C LEU A 204 -26.70 -2.08 5.75
N LEU A 205 -26.94 -0.87 5.26
CA LEU A 205 -26.07 0.28 5.49
C LEU A 205 -26.37 0.96 6.83
N PRO A 206 -25.32 1.40 7.57
CA PRO A 206 -25.51 2.28 8.72
C PRO A 206 -26.22 3.59 8.33
N PRO A 207 -27.03 4.17 9.25
CA PRO A 207 -27.78 5.40 8.97
C PRO A 207 -26.87 6.62 8.68
N ASP A 208 -25.64 6.60 9.18
CA ASP A 208 -24.62 7.65 9.03
C ASP A 208 -23.58 7.34 7.93
N ILE A 209 -23.86 6.37 7.04
CA ILE A 209 -22.90 5.90 6.02
C ILE A 209 -22.30 7.02 5.13
N GLN A 210 -23.08 8.07 4.84
CA GLN A 210 -22.62 9.24 4.09
C GLN A 210 -21.52 10.01 4.85
N ALA A 211 -21.71 10.21 6.15
CA ALA A 211 -20.72 10.87 7.00
C ALA A 211 -19.47 10.00 7.16
N GLN A 212 -19.66 8.69 7.36
CA GLN A 212 -18.55 7.72 7.42
C GLN A 212 -17.73 7.72 6.12
N PHE A 213 -18.38 7.71 4.95
CA PHE A 213 -17.69 7.82 3.67
C PHE A 213 -16.85 9.10 3.57
N GLY A 214 -17.43 10.25 3.96
CA GLY A 214 -16.71 11.52 3.99
C GLY A 214 -15.46 11.48 4.87
N ALA A 215 -15.58 10.91 6.07
CA ALA A 215 -14.46 10.75 7.01
C ALA A 215 -13.40 9.76 6.49
N SER A 216 -13.81 8.58 6.00
CA SER A 216 -12.91 7.56 5.46
C SER A 216 -12.12 8.06 4.26
N ARG A 217 -12.77 8.80 3.35
CA ARG A 217 -12.09 9.39 2.19
C ARG A 217 -10.99 10.37 2.61
N GLU A 218 -11.26 11.21 3.59
CA GLU A 218 -10.27 12.17 4.09
C GLU A 218 -9.11 11.48 4.82
N LEU A 219 -9.42 10.46 5.64
CA LEU A 219 -8.41 9.62 6.29
C LEU A 219 -7.50 8.95 5.26
N ILE A 220 -8.09 8.26 4.28
CA ILE A 220 -7.36 7.53 3.23
C ILE A 220 -6.52 8.48 2.37
N ARG A 221 -7.01 9.70 2.08
CA ARG A 221 -6.22 10.74 1.41
C ARG A 221 -4.97 11.12 2.21
N ASN A 222 -5.09 11.26 3.54
CA ASN A 222 -3.96 11.58 4.41
C ASN A 222 -2.96 10.42 4.51
N ILE A 223 -3.45 9.18 4.55
CA ILE A 223 -2.63 7.96 4.47
C ILE A 223 -1.85 7.95 3.15
N TYR A 224 -2.52 8.12 2.01
CA TYR A 224 -1.88 8.16 0.70
C TYR A 224 -0.73 9.18 0.64
N ASN A 225 -0.98 10.41 1.07
CA ASN A 225 0.05 11.47 1.06
C ASN A 225 1.25 11.13 1.95
N SER A 226 1.04 10.41 3.04
CA SER A 226 2.09 10.01 3.98
C SER A 226 2.91 8.85 3.41
N PHE A 227 2.24 7.82 2.89
CA PHE A 227 2.89 6.68 2.26
C PHE A 227 3.62 7.05 0.97
N HIS A 228 3.13 8.02 0.21
CA HIS A 228 3.82 8.51 -0.97
C HIS A 228 5.17 9.13 -0.59
N LYS A 229 5.19 9.99 0.43
CA LYS A 229 6.43 10.56 0.96
C LYS A 229 7.37 9.49 1.50
N LEU A 230 6.84 8.45 2.14
CA LEU A 230 7.65 7.33 2.64
C LEU A 230 8.29 6.55 1.48
N ARG A 231 7.52 6.22 0.44
CA ARG A 231 8.01 5.59 -0.80
C ARG A 231 9.12 6.41 -1.43
N ASP A 232 8.94 7.72 -1.61
CA ASP A 232 9.94 8.59 -2.24
C ASP A 232 11.25 8.69 -1.43
N ARG A 233 11.20 8.44 -0.11
CA ARG A 233 12.39 8.38 0.74
C ARG A 233 13.07 7.02 0.59
N ALA A 234 12.31 5.93 0.63
CA ALA A 234 12.82 4.57 0.44
C ALA A 234 13.46 4.39 -0.94
N GLU A 235 12.86 4.91 -2.00
CA GLU A 235 13.40 4.87 -3.37
C GLU A 235 14.74 5.58 -3.48
N ARG A 236 14.88 6.75 -2.85
CA ARG A 236 16.17 7.44 -2.77
C ARG A 236 17.20 6.71 -1.92
N MET A 237 16.78 5.93 -0.92
CA MET A 237 17.70 5.09 -0.14
C MET A 237 18.25 3.98 -1.02
N ALA A 238 17.37 3.26 -1.72
CA ALA A 238 17.75 2.21 -2.66
C ALA A 238 18.69 2.73 -3.76
N SER A 239 18.38 3.90 -4.34
CA SER A 239 19.25 4.57 -5.33
C SER A 239 20.64 4.86 -4.76
N ARG A 240 20.73 5.43 -3.54
CA ARG A 240 22.03 5.70 -2.92
C ARG A 240 22.83 4.43 -2.64
N SER A 241 22.17 3.34 -2.26
CA SER A 241 22.82 2.05 -2.06
C SER A 241 23.41 1.49 -3.37
N ALA A 242 22.72 1.69 -4.50
CA ALA A 242 23.20 1.34 -5.83
C ALA A 242 24.34 2.26 -6.33
N ASP A 243 24.23 3.56 -6.08
CA ASP A 243 25.27 4.54 -6.44
C ASP A 243 26.56 4.26 -5.65
N ASN A 244 26.44 4.00 -4.34
CA ASN A 244 27.57 3.62 -3.48
C ASN A 244 28.26 2.33 -3.97
N ALA A 245 27.50 1.36 -4.49
CA ALA A 245 28.08 0.16 -5.08
C ALA A 245 28.95 0.51 -6.30
N THR A 246 28.46 1.41 -7.15
CA THR A 246 29.18 1.89 -8.33
C THR A 246 30.47 2.60 -7.93
N ASP A 247 30.40 3.50 -6.94
CA ASP A 247 31.57 4.25 -6.46
C ASP A 247 32.62 3.33 -5.83
N LEU A 248 32.21 2.36 -5.02
CA LEU A 248 33.12 1.36 -4.42
C LEU A 248 33.84 0.55 -5.51
N LEU A 249 33.12 0.14 -6.55
CA LEU A 249 33.70 -0.62 -7.67
C LEU A 249 34.72 0.23 -8.45
N LEU A 250 34.38 1.48 -8.75
CA LEU A 250 35.27 2.41 -9.44
C LEU A 250 36.52 2.72 -8.60
N PHE A 251 36.35 2.97 -7.31
CA PHE A 251 37.48 3.19 -6.41
C PHE A 251 38.41 1.98 -6.37
N GLY A 252 37.85 0.77 -6.21
CA GLY A 252 38.62 -0.47 -6.28
C GLY A 252 39.36 -0.64 -7.61
N LYS A 253 38.76 -0.25 -8.73
CA LYS A 253 39.41 -0.28 -10.05
C LYS A 253 40.61 0.66 -10.10
N GLU A 254 40.50 1.88 -9.59
CA GLU A 254 41.64 2.82 -9.54
C GLU A 254 42.79 2.31 -8.66
N LEU A 255 42.49 1.63 -7.53
CA LEU A 255 43.52 0.96 -6.73
C LEU A 255 44.22 -0.15 -7.53
N SER A 256 43.48 -0.92 -8.33
CA SER A 256 44.07 -1.96 -9.19
C SER A 256 44.97 -1.38 -10.26
N THR A 257 44.54 -0.29 -10.90
CA THR A 257 45.31 0.45 -11.90
C THR A 257 46.63 0.93 -11.28
N LEU A 258 46.56 1.60 -10.13
CA LEU A 258 47.75 2.10 -9.42
C LEU A 258 48.67 0.97 -8.94
N GLY A 259 48.09 -0.08 -8.37
CA GLY A 259 48.82 -1.26 -7.91
C GLY A 259 49.44 -2.07 -9.05
N SER A 260 48.93 -1.91 -10.27
CA SER A 260 49.43 -2.59 -11.46
C SER A 260 50.43 -1.80 -12.29
N ASP A 261 50.76 -0.58 -11.86
CA ASP A 261 51.77 0.23 -12.52
C ASP A 261 53.15 -0.46 -12.48
N THR A 262 53.65 -0.79 -13.67
CA THR A 262 54.97 -1.43 -13.89
C THR A 262 56.09 -0.42 -14.07
N THR A 263 55.82 0.87 -13.94
CA THR A 263 56.83 1.93 -14.08
C THR A 263 57.99 1.66 -13.12
N PRO A 264 59.24 1.60 -13.64
CA PRO A 264 60.39 1.32 -12.80
C PRO A 264 60.59 2.45 -11.80
N VAL A 265 60.77 2.08 -10.53
CA VAL A 265 61.11 3.04 -9.47
C VAL A 265 62.53 3.56 -9.74
N PRO A 266 62.77 4.88 -9.75
CA PRO A 266 64.11 5.43 -9.91
C PRO A 266 65.10 4.85 -8.89
N SER A 267 66.33 4.59 -9.30
CA SER A 267 67.34 3.90 -8.50
C SER A 267 67.52 4.53 -7.11
N TRP A 268 67.61 5.87 -7.03
CA TRP A 268 67.75 6.64 -5.78
C TRP A 268 66.61 6.42 -4.78
N ALA A 269 65.40 6.11 -5.24
CA ALA A 269 64.25 5.85 -4.38
C ALA A 269 64.18 4.38 -3.91
N SER A 270 64.86 3.46 -4.62
CA SER A 270 64.91 2.04 -4.30
C SER A 270 66.04 1.64 -3.33
N VAL A 271 67.06 2.48 -3.16
CA VAL A 271 68.24 2.18 -2.32
C VAL A 271 67.89 2.09 -0.82
N THR A 272 66.83 2.76 -0.38
CA THR A 272 66.50 2.90 1.04
C THR A 272 65.30 2.07 1.50
N SER A 273 64.38 1.65 0.60
CA SER A 273 63.25 0.76 0.94
C SER A 273 62.48 0.22 -0.28
N ASN A 274 61.96 -1.02 -0.19
CA ASN A 274 61.00 -1.62 -1.13
C ASN A 274 59.51 -1.26 -0.81
N THR A 275 59.26 -0.16 -0.11
CA THR A 275 57.90 0.23 0.35
C THR A 275 56.90 0.31 -0.80
N TRP A 276 57.30 0.83 -1.97
CA TRP A 276 56.41 0.96 -3.12
C TRP A 276 56.00 -0.39 -3.74
N GLY A 277 56.92 -1.37 -3.77
CA GLY A 277 56.60 -2.72 -4.23
C GLY A 277 55.54 -3.39 -3.36
N LEU A 278 55.71 -3.29 -2.03
CA LEU A 278 54.74 -3.78 -1.06
C LEU A 278 53.39 -3.04 -1.17
N LEU A 279 53.43 -1.72 -1.34
CA LEU A 279 52.22 -0.91 -1.50
C LEU A 279 51.45 -1.30 -2.77
N ARG A 280 52.12 -1.49 -3.91
CA ARG A 280 51.49 -1.97 -5.15
C ARG A 280 50.76 -3.30 -4.97
N GLN A 281 51.40 -4.25 -4.28
CA GLN A 281 50.77 -5.53 -3.95
C GLN A 281 49.55 -5.37 -3.03
N ALA A 282 49.66 -4.52 -2.00
CA ALA A 282 48.54 -4.22 -1.10
C ALA A 282 47.38 -3.56 -1.85
N LEU A 283 47.64 -2.57 -2.72
CA LEU A 283 46.62 -1.88 -3.52
C LEU A 283 45.84 -2.86 -4.42
N ARG A 284 46.52 -3.82 -5.05
CA ARG A 284 45.86 -4.91 -5.81
C ARG A 284 44.99 -5.79 -4.90
N GLY A 285 45.47 -6.11 -3.69
CA GLY A 285 44.69 -6.86 -2.70
C GLY A 285 43.44 -6.12 -2.26
N LEU A 286 43.56 -4.82 -1.90
CA LEU A 286 42.43 -3.99 -1.52
C LEU A 286 41.40 -3.83 -2.64
N SER A 287 41.84 -3.76 -3.91
CA SER A 287 40.91 -3.68 -5.06
C SER A 287 39.86 -4.80 -5.06
N VAL A 288 40.27 -6.03 -4.74
CA VAL A 288 39.37 -7.19 -4.66
C VAL A 288 38.35 -7.02 -3.54
N GLU A 289 38.77 -6.51 -2.38
CA GLU A 289 37.89 -6.23 -1.24
C GLU A 289 36.86 -5.13 -1.58
N PHE A 290 37.27 -4.08 -2.30
CA PHE A 290 36.35 -3.02 -2.77
C PHE A 290 35.32 -3.54 -3.78
N ALA A 291 35.71 -4.45 -4.69
CA ALA A 291 34.76 -5.09 -5.61
C ALA A 291 33.73 -5.96 -4.86
N LEU A 292 34.15 -6.64 -3.78
CA LEU A 292 33.27 -7.42 -2.92
C LEU A 292 32.30 -6.52 -2.13
N LEU A 293 32.80 -5.42 -1.56
CA LEU A 293 31.95 -4.42 -0.90
C LEU A 293 30.94 -3.79 -1.87
N ALA A 294 31.34 -3.55 -3.12
CA ALA A 294 30.45 -3.08 -4.16
C ALA A 294 29.30 -4.08 -4.43
N ASP A 295 29.60 -5.37 -4.57
CA ASP A 295 28.58 -6.42 -4.71
C ASP A 295 27.59 -6.43 -3.53
N LYS A 296 28.08 -6.30 -2.29
CA LYS A 296 27.22 -6.22 -1.09
C LYS A 296 26.35 -4.97 -1.06
N SER A 297 26.90 -3.81 -1.40
CA SER A 297 26.13 -2.57 -1.51
C SER A 297 25.06 -2.66 -2.61
N ALA A 298 25.37 -3.30 -3.74
CA ALA A 298 24.41 -3.51 -4.82
C ALA A 298 23.27 -4.45 -4.38
N GLN A 299 23.59 -5.53 -3.68
CA GLN A 299 22.61 -6.45 -3.10
C GLN A 299 21.72 -5.75 -2.08
N GLN A 300 22.26 -4.87 -1.24
CA GLN A 300 21.47 -4.05 -0.32
C GLN A 300 20.49 -3.13 -1.08
N GLY A 301 20.96 -2.41 -2.09
CA GLY A 301 20.10 -1.54 -2.91
C GLY A 301 18.96 -2.33 -3.57
N LYS A 302 19.26 -3.52 -4.11
CA LYS A 302 18.26 -4.42 -4.69
C LYS A 302 17.22 -4.88 -3.66
N ARG A 303 17.64 -5.29 -2.45
CA ARG A 303 16.72 -5.66 -1.36
C ARG A 303 15.81 -4.51 -0.96
N GLU A 304 16.36 -3.29 -0.85
CA GLU A 304 15.58 -2.08 -0.53
C GLU A 304 14.55 -1.78 -1.62
N GLU A 305 14.94 -1.90 -2.89
CA GLU A 305 14.04 -1.70 -4.02
C GLU A 305 12.92 -2.76 -4.06
N GLU A 306 13.25 -4.04 -4.00
CA GLU A 306 12.31 -5.15 -4.18
C GLU A 306 11.42 -5.41 -2.95
N GLU A 307 11.94 -5.26 -1.74
CA GLU A 307 11.19 -5.62 -0.52
C GLU A 307 10.57 -4.41 0.20
N VAL A 308 11.06 -3.19 -0.04
CA VAL A 308 10.55 -1.99 0.63
C VAL A 308 9.80 -1.11 -0.37
N VAL A 309 10.46 -0.67 -1.44
CA VAL A 309 9.87 0.26 -2.42
C VAL A 309 8.70 -0.37 -3.16
N GLU A 310 8.83 -1.63 -3.60
CA GLU A 310 7.73 -2.31 -4.30
C GLU A 310 6.53 -2.58 -3.38
N LYS A 311 6.73 -2.96 -2.11
CA LYS A 311 5.60 -3.16 -1.16
C LYS A 311 4.88 -1.85 -0.88
N LEU A 312 5.61 -0.74 -0.70
CA LEU A 312 5.02 0.60 -0.59
C LEU A 312 4.24 0.98 -1.86
N SER A 313 4.79 0.65 -3.03
CA SER A 313 4.15 0.94 -4.32
C SER A 313 2.85 0.15 -4.50
N ILE A 314 2.80 -1.13 -4.09
CA ILE A 314 1.55 -1.93 -4.11
C ILE A 314 0.46 -1.24 -3.28
N PHE A 315 0.80 -0.77 -2.09
CA PHE A 315 -0.20 -0.12 -1.23
C PHE A 315 -0.64 1.23 -1.80
N LEU A 316 0.27 2.01 -2.40
CA LEU A 316 -0.07 3.26 -3.07
C LEU A 316 -0.97 3.05 -4.29
N ASP A 317 -0.73 2.01 -5.09
CA ASP A 317 -1.57 1.66 -6.23
C ASP A 317 -2.99 1.30 -5.76
N LEU A 318 -3.13 0.58 -4.64
CA LEU A 318 -4.43 0.29 -4.03
C LEU A 318 -5.14 1.55 -3.50
N LEU A 319 -4.43 2.42 -2.79
CA LEU A 319 -4.97 3.70 -2.29
C LEU A 319 -5.39 4.63 -3.45
N GLN A 320 -4.64 4.64 -4.55
CA GLN A 320 -5.02 5.35 -5.77
C GLN A 320 -6.30 4.77 -6.38
N SER A 321 -6.44 3.44 -6.38
CA SER A 321 -7.67 2.75 -6.82
C SER A 321 -8.89 3.15 -5.99
N TYR A 322 -8.72 3.33 -4.67
CA TYR A 322 -9.77 3.83 -3.78
C TYR A 322 -10.17 5.26 -4.12
N LYS A 323 -9.20 6.13 -4.39
CA LYS A 323 -9.46 7.51 -4.83
C LYS A 323 -10.27 7.52 -6.13
N ASP A 324 -9.88 6.70 -7.11
CA ASP A 324 -10.59 6.61 -8.40
C ASP A 324 -12.00 6.02 -8.24
N LEU A 325 -12.20 5.11 -7.29
CA LEU A 325 -13.53 4.63 -6.92
C LEU A 325 -14.39 5.73 -6.28
N CYS A 326 -13.85 6.52 -5.35
CA CYS A 326 -14.54 7.69 -4.79
C CYS A 326 -14.99 8.64 -5.90
N GLU A 327 -14.11 8.93 -6.87
CA GLU A 327 -14.43 9.81 -7.99
C GLU A 327 -15.54 9.24 -8.88
N ARG A 328 -15.53 7.93 -9.17
CA ARG A 328 -16.60 7.27 -9.92
C ARG A 328 -17.94 7.32 -9.19
N HIS A 329 -17.95 7.15 -7.87
CA HIS A 329 -19.17 7.28 -7.07
C HIS A 329 -19.72 8.71 -7.13
N GLU A 330 -18.90 9.72 -6.80
CA GLU A 330 -19.35 11.10 -6.66
C GLU A 330 -19.71 11.74 -8.00
N LYS A 331 -18.87 11.59 -9.02
CA LYS A 331 -19.05 12.21 -10.34
C LYS A 331 -19.93 11.37 -11.28
N GLY A 332 -20.10 10.09 -10.97
CA GLY A 332 -20.95 9.15 -11.71
C GLY A 332 -22.30 8.98 -11.01
N VAL A 333 -22.42 7.89 -10.25
CA VAL A 333 -23.71 7.38 -9.72
C VAL A 333 -24.45 8.42 -8.87
N LEU A 334 -23.75 9.08 -7.94
CA LEU A 334 -24.36 10.08 -7.05
C LEU A 334 -24.82 11.31 -7.84
N HIS A 335 -23.99 11.79 -8.77
CA HIS A 335 -24.34 12.93 -9.63
C HIS A 335 -25.51 12.62 -10.57
N GLU A 336 -25.56 11.42 -11.13
CA GLU A 336 -26.66 10.96 -11.97
C GLU A 336 -27.97 10.86 -11.19
N HIS A 337 -27.93 10.34 -9.95
CA HIS A 337 -29.08 10.31 -9.05
C HIS A 337 -29.59 11.72 -8.73
N GLN A 338 -28.69 12.65 -8.38
CA GLN A 338 -29.05 14.06 -8.12
C GLN A 338 -29.64 14.74 -9.35
N ARG A 339 -29.08 14.50 -10.53
CA ARG A 339 -29.60 15.03 -11.80
C ARG A 339 -31.00 14.49 -12.11
N ALA A 340 -31.27 13.21 -11.84
CA ALA A 340 -32.58 12.59 -12.02
C ALA A 340 -33.65 13.26 -11.14
N LEU A 341 -33.33 13.54 -9.87
CA LEU A 341 -34.19 14.25 -8.93
C LEU A 341 -34.49 15.70 -9.37
N GLN A 342 -33.47 16.41 -9.87
CA GLN A 342 -33.63 17.77 -10.40
C GLN A 342 -34.56 17.80 -11.62
N LYS A 343 -34.40 16.84 -12.55
CA LYS A 343 -35.25 16.70 -13.74
C LYS A 343 -36.71 16.42 -13.36
N TYR A 344 -36.94 15.51 -12.41
CA TYR A 344 -38.28 15.25 -11.87
C TYR A 344 -38.92 16.51 -11.28
N THR A 345 -38.17 17.25 -10.47
CA THR A 345 -38.64 18.51 -9.87
C THR A 345 -39.05 19.53 -10.95
N SER A 346 -38.27 19.64 -12.03
CA SER A 346 -38.61 20.51 -13.17
C SER A 346 -39.89 20.06 -13.88
N MET A 347 -40.05 18.76 -14.12
CA MET A 347 -41.24 18.20 -14.76
C MET A 347 -42.51 18.38 -13.92
N LYS A 348 -42.43 18.23 -12.60
CA LYS A 348 -43.54 18.53 -11.67
C LYS A 348 -43.97 19.99 -11.73
N ARG A 349 -43.01 20.93 -11.76
CA ARG A 349 -43.34 22.37 -11.95
C ARG A 349 -44.00 22.63 -13.29
N GLN A 350 -43.52 21.98 -14.36
CA GLN A 350 -44.12 22.09 -15.69
C GLN A 350 -45.56 21.57 -15.66
N MET A 351 -45.81 20.42 -15.03
CA MET A 351 -47.15 19.84 -14.87
C MET A 351 -48.09 20.81 -14.18
N MET A 352 -47.69 21.38 -13.04
CA MET A 352 -48.47 22.39 -12.33
C MET A 352 -48.80 23.60 -13.21
N SER A 353 -47.86 24.06 -14.05
CA SER A 353 -48.11 25.17 -14.97
C SER A 353 -49.10 24.84 -16.09
N VAL A 354 -49.04 23.61 -16.63
CA VAL A 354 -49.91 23.16 -17.74
C VAL A 354 -51.34 22.93 -17.24
N THR A 355 -51.49 22.36 -16.04
CA THR A 355 -52.81 22.14 -15.39
C THR A 355 -53.51 23.46 -15.06
N VAL A 356 -52.76 24.48 -14.62
CA VAL A 356 -53.32 25.81 -14.34
C VAL A 356 -53.72 26.56 -15.62
N GLN A 357 -53.06 26.31 -16.74
CA GLN A 357 -53.32 26.98 -18.03
C GLN A 357 -54.43 26.32 -18.88
N SER A 358 -55.12 25.28 -18.39
CA SER A 358 -56.16 24.53 -19.12
C SER A 358 -55.76 24.12 -20.54
N LYS A 359 -54.52 23.66 -20.73
CA LYS A 359 -54.02 23.13 -22.01
C LYS A 359 -54.64 21.77 -22.33
N GLU A 360 -54.57 21.38 -23.61
CA GLU A 360 -55.20 20.16 -24.14
C GLU A 360 -54.90 18.89 -23.33
N PRO A 361 -55.89 18.01 -23.11
CA PRO A 361 -55.75 16.81 -22.27
C PRO A 361 -54.67 15.83 -22.76
N LEU A 362 -54.46 15.74 -24.08
CA LEU A 362 -53.40 14.90 -24.68
C LEU A 362 -51.98 15.34 -24.26
N SER A 363 -51.75 16.63 -24.06
CA SER A 363 -50.45 17.16 -23.59
C SER A 363 -50.19 16.86 -22.12
N VAL A 364 -51.25 16.73 -21.32
CA VAL A 364 -51.19 16.44 -19.89
C VAL A 364 -50.84 14.96 -19.67
N GLU A 365 -51.53 14.06 -20.37
CA GLU A 365 -51.30 12.61 -20.30
C GLU A 365 -49.88 12.21 -20.74
N GLN A 366 -49.36 12.85 -21.79
CA GLN A 366 -47.96 12.66 -22.21
C GLN A 366 -46.95 13.10 -21.15
N LEU A 367 -47.24 14.19 -20.42
CA LEU A 367 -46.36 14.69 -19.36
C LEU A 367 -46.42 13.79 -18.13
N GLU A 368 -47.60 13.27 -17.78
CA GLU A 368 -47.79 12.28 -16.71
C GLU A 368 -47.01 10.99 -17.00
N SER A 369 -47.13 10.44 -18.21
CA SER A 369 -46.38 9.25 -18.62
C SER A 369 -44.87 9.45 -18.47
N ARG A 370 -44.35 10.62 -18.88
CA ARG A 370 -42.93 10.95 -18.70
C ARG A 370 -42.54 11.11 -17.22
N ILE A 371 -43.43 11.63 -16.37
CA ILE A 371 -43.19 11.76 -14.93
C ILE A 371 -43.04 10.36 -14.29
N VAL A 372 -43.95 9.43 -14.62
CA VAL A 372 -43.89 8.04 -14.12
C VAL A 372 -42.60 7.34 -14.58
N GLN A 373 -42.21 7.53 -15.85
CA GLN A 373 -40.92 7.02 -16.34
C GLN A 373 -39.73 7.60 -15.56
N GLN A 374 -39.79 8.88 -15.20
CA GLN A 374 -38.75 9.54 -14.42
C GLN A 374 -38.72 9.06 -12.96
N GLU A 375 -39.86 8.71 -12.36
CA GLU A 375 -39.93 8.10 -11.02
C GLU A 375 -39.26 6.72 -11.00
N ASN A 376 -39.55 5.88 -11.99
CA ASN A 376 -38.88 4.58 -12.14
C ASN A 376 -37.36 4.74 -12.32
N ALA A 377 -36.92 5.74 -13.10
CA ALA A 377 -35.50 6.03 -13.26
C ALA A 377 -34.85 6.51 -11.96
N ILE A 378 -35.54 7.35 -11.16
CA ILE A 378 -35.05 7.79 -9.84
C ILE A 378 -34.88 6.59 -8.91
N LEU A 379 -35.89 5.71 -8.83
CA LEU A 379 -35.81 4.53 -7.97
C LEU A 379 -34.61 3.65 -8.35
N ASN A 380 -34.40 3.41 -9.65
CA ASN A 380 -33.24 2.63 -10.11
C ASN A 380 -31.90 3.30 -9.74
N MET A 381 -31.79 4.62 -9.91
CA MET A 381 -30.59 5.37 -9.54
C MET A 381 -30.37 5.41 -8.02
N GLU A 382 -31.43 5.49 -7.23
CA GLU A 382 -31.37 5.44 -5.77
C GLU A 382 -30.82 4.10 -5.30
N LEU A 383 -31.32 2.99 -5.84
CA LEU A 383 -30.81 1.64 -5.55
C LEU A 383 -29.33 1.49 -5.94
N ARG A 384 -28.95 1.93 -7.13
CA ARG A 384 -27.54 1.93 -7.58
C ARG A 384 -26.66 2.78 -6.67
N ASN A 385 -27.16 3.92 -6.20
CA ASN A 385 -26.42 4.78 -5.27
C ASN A 385 -26.18 4.10 -3.91
N TYR A 386 -27.20 3.44 -3.34
CA TYR A 386 -27.02 2.66 -2.12
C TYR A 386 -26.09 1.46 -2.31
N PHE A 387 -26.23 0.73 -3.40
CA PHE A 387 -25.31 -0.38 -3.70
C PHE A 387 -23.87 0.10 -3.88
N SER A 388 -23.66 1.25 -4.53
CA SER A 388 -22.33 1.85 -4.65
C SER A 388 -21.73 2.22 -3.29
N MET A 389 -22.53 2.72 -2.34
CA MET A 389 -22.07 3.02 -0.98
C MET A 389 -21.75 1.75 -0.19
N TYR A 390 -22.55 0.69 -0.37
CA TYR A 390 -22.29 -0.61 0.22
C TYR A 390 -20.96 -1.19 -0.26
N CYS A 391 -20.70 -1.14 -1.58
CA CYS A 391 -19.41 -1.57 -2.13
C CYS A 391 -18.27 -0.70 -1.60
N LEU A 392 -18.39 0.63 -1.62
CA LEU A 392 -17.40 1.56 -1.06
C LEU A 392 -17.05 1.23 0.40
N HIS A 393 -18.02 0.84 1.20
CA HIS A 393 -17.80 0.45 2.58
C HIS A 393 -16.97 -0.86 2.68
N GLN A 394 -17.25 -1.86 1.84
CA GLN A 394 -16.42 -3.06 1.74
C GLN A 394 -14.99 -2.74 1.27
N GLU A 395 -14.85 -1.89 0.26
CA GLU A 395 -13.54 -1.47 -0.27
C GLU A 395 -12.74 -0.67 0.77
N THR A 396 -13.40 0.14 1.61
CA THR A 396 -12.78 0.83 2.74
C THR A 396 -12.20 -0.16 3.75
N GLN A 397 -12.94 -1.21 4.10
CA GLN A 397 -12.44 -2.27 4.96
C GLN A 397 -11.22 -2.97 4.34
N LEU A 398 -11.22 -3.18 3.02
CA LEU A 398 -10.09 -3.75 2.30
C LEU A 398 -8.82 -2.87 2.44
N ILE A 399 -8.94 -1.54 2.35
CA ILE A 399 -7.82 -0.63 2.64
C ILE A 399 -7.28 -0.84 4.05
N HIS A 400 -8.16 -0.97 5.06
CA HIS A 400 -7.73 -1.21 6.44
C HIS A 400 -7.05 -2.56 6.63
N ILE A 401 -7.49 -3.61 5.92
CA ILE A 401 -6.77 -4.89 5.92
C ILE A 401 -5.36 -4.70 5.36
N TYR A 402 -5.22 -3.98 4.24
CA TYR A 402 -3.92 -3.72 3.63
C TYR A 402 -3.01 -2.79 4.43
N LEU A 403 -3.52 -1.97 5.36
CA LEU A 403 -2.67 -1.15 6.24
C LEU A 403 -1.66 -1.98 7.04
N HIS A 404 -1.95 -3.25 7.29
CA HIS A 404 -1.03 -4.19 7.95
C HIS A 404 0.25 -4.42 7.14
N ILE A 405 0.29 -4.07 5.84
CA ILE A 405 1.52 -4.12 5.04
C ILE A 405 2.64 -3.25 5.64
N THR A 406 2.28 -2.25 6.46
CA THR A 406 3.23 -1.38 7.17
C THR A 406 4.22 -2.17 8.01
N SER A 407 3.77 -3.19 8.74
CA SER A 407 4.67 -4.01 9.56
C SER A 407 5.66 -4.77 8.69
N HIS A 408 5.19 -5.36 7.59
CA HIS A 408 6.04 -6.07 6.63
C HIS A 408 7.08 -5.15 5.97
N VAL A 409 6.68 -3.93 5.58
CA VAL A 409 7.59 -2.93 5.01
C VAL A 409 8.65 -2.51 6.01
N LEU A 410 8.26 -2.21 7.25
CA LEU A 410 9.19 -1.77 8.29
C LEU A 410 10.18 -2.87 8.66
N THR A 411 9.71 -4.12 8.82
CA THR A 411 10.57 -5.27 9.07
C THR A 411 11.56 -5.48 7.93
N ALA A 412 11.08 -5.52 6.68
CA ALA A 412 11.94 -5.68 5.51
C ALA A 412 13.01 -4.57 5.41
N PHE A 413 12.63 -3.34 5.73
CA PHE A 413 13.56 -2.21 5.73
C PHE A 413 14.64 -2.35 6.80
N ILE A 414 14.25 -2.68 8.04
CA ILE A 414 15.21 -2.87 9.14
C ILE A 414 16.14 -4.05 8.84
N ASP A 415 15.60 -5.17 8.35
CA ASP A 415 16.39 -6.34 7.99
C ASP A 415 17.40 -6.03 6.89
N SER A 416 17.01 -5.23 5.89
CA SER A 416 17.94 -4.77 4.85
C SER A 416 19.08 -3.93 5.42
N GLN A 417 18.81 -2.99 6.32
CA GLN A 417 19.85 -2.18 6.98
C GLN A 417 20.78 -3.04 7.85
N ILE A 418 20.22 -3.95 8.65
CA ILE A 418 21.01 -4.85 9.51
C ILE A 418 21.91 -5.73 8.66
N GLN A 419 21.36 -6.31 7.59
CA GLN A 419 22.10 -7.20 6.70
C GLN A 419 23.22 -6.45 5.98
N GLY A 420 22.95 -5.26 5.44
CA GLY A 420 23.96 -4.41 4.81
C GLY A 420 25.13 -4.09 5.74
N HIS A 421 24.86 -3.67 6.97
CA HIS A 421 25.91 -3.40 7.95
C HIS A 421 26.68 -4.64 8.39
N ARG A 422 26.02 -5.80 8.49
CA ARG A 422 26.68 -7.08 8.80
C ARG A 422 27.65 -7.47 7.69
N GLU A 423 27.21 -7.37 6.43
CA GLU A 423 28.01 -7.71 5.26
C GLU A 423 29.30 -6.86 5.22
N VAL A 424 29.21 -5.55 5.47
CA VAL A 424 30.39 -4.66 5.57
C VAL A 424 31.32 -5.06 6.73
N ARG A 425 30.77 -5.53 7.86
CA ARG A 425 31.56 -5.91 9.04
C ARG A 425 32.27 -7.25 8.90
N THR A 426 31.64 -8.23 8.23
CA THR A 426 32.18 -9.60 8.13
C THR A 426 33.37 -9.73 7.19
N HIS A 427 33.64 -8.71 6.36
CA HIS A 427 34.85 -8.66 5.54
C HIS A 427 36.05 -8.22 6.40
N GLN A 428 36.66 -9.18 7.09
CA GLN A 428 38.06 -9.07 7.49
C GLN A 428 38.94 -9.39 6.27
N PRO A 429 39.95 -8.57 5.96
CA PRO A 429 40.81 -8.79 4.81
C PRO A 429 41.48 -10.17 4.92
N VAL A 430 41.49 -10.92 3.81
CA VAL A 430 42.20 -12.19 3.70
C VAL A 430 43.70 -11.91 3.80
N GLY A 431 44.23 -11.91 5.02
CA GLY A 431 45.63 -11.60 5.31
C GLY A 431 45.99 -11.33 6.78
N SER A 432 45.02 -11.25 7.69
CA SER A 432 45.26 -11.01 9.12
C SER A 432 45.54 -12.26 9.96
N THR A 433 46.17 -13.29 9.38
CA THR A 433 46.86 -14.32 10.18
C THR A 433 48.24 -13.80 10.59
N GLY A 434 48.29 -12.84 11.51
CA GLY A 434 49.55 -12.37 12.09
C GLY A 434 49.64 -10.89 12.43
N SER A 435 48.80 -10.37 13.33
CA SER A 435 49.18 -9.19 14.12
C SER A 435 48.39 -9.14 15.44
N PRO A 436 49.07 -9.14 16.61
CA PRO A 436 48.41 -8.95 17.88
C PRO A 436 48.16 -7.45 18.13
N SER A 437 47.02 -7.14 18.74
CA SER A 437 46.64 -5.86 19.35
C SER A 437 46.24 -4.68 18.43
N GLN A 438 44.97 -4.67 18.02
CA GLN A 438 44.19 -3.43 17.94
C GLN A 438 42.80 -3.64 18.59
N ASN A 439 42.79 -3.87 19.91
CA ASN A 439 41.56 -3.98 20.72
C ASN A 439 41.05 -2.62 21.23
N GLY A 440 41.39 -1.49 20.58
CA GLY A 440 41.07 -0.15 21.10
C GLY A 440 40.01 0.65 20.35
N LEU A 441 39.79 0.39 19.05
CA LEU A 441 39.05 1.33 18.18
C LEU A 441 37.77 0.76 17.55
N THR A 442 37.52 -0.55 17.67
CA THR A 442 36.35 -1.23 17.08
C THR A 442 35.20 -1.46 18.06
N SER A 443 35.36 -1.16 19.35
CA SER A 443 34.31 -1.38 20.36
C SER A 443 33.26 -0.27 20.44
N ARG A 444 33.54 0.95 19.95
CA ARG A 444 32.62 2.10 20.11
C ARG A 444 31.59 2.31 18.99
N SER A 445 31.82 1.85 17.76
CA SER A 445 30.79 1.98 16.69
C SER A 445 29.71 0.89 16.77
N SER A 446 30.05 -0.27 17.36
CA SER A 446 29.16 -1.43 17.47
C SER A 446 28.03 -1.28 18.49
N HIS A 447 28.17 -0.39 19.48
CA HIS A 447 27.11 -0.14 20.47
C HIS A 447 26.03 0.83 19.98
N CYS A 448 26.24 1.55 18.87
CA CYS A 448 25.29 2.55 18.39
C CYS A 448 24.36 1.99 17.30
N SER A 449 24.87 1.26 16.32
CA SER A 449 24.03 0.77 15.20
C SER A 449 23.19 -0.45 15.58
N THR A 450 23.74 -1.41 16.33
CA THR A 450 23.00 -2.65 16.67
C THR A 450 21.99 -2.45 17.80
N ASN A 451 22.24 -1.52 18.75
CA ASN A 451 21.31 -1.25 19.86
C ASN A 451 20.14 -0.31 19.51
N CYS A 452 20.22 0.44 18.40
CA CYS A 452 19.13 1.34 17.99
C CYS A 452 17.98 0.61 17.27
N PHE A 453 18.27 -0.50 16.56
CA PHE A 453 17.24 -1.20 15.77
C PHE A 453 16.53 -2.32 16.54
N THR A 454 17.15 -2.95 17.54
CA THR A 454 16.52 -4.02 18.35
C THR A 454 15.27 -3.56 19.11
N PRO A 455 15.25 -2.38 19.75
CA PRO A 455 14.05 -1.83 20.37
C PRO A 455 12.96 -1.50 19.34
N LEU A 456 13.34 -1.05 18.15
CA LEU A 456 12.39 -0.69 17.07
C LEU A 456 11.71 -1.93 16.47
N VAL A 457 12.46 -3.02 16.25
CA VAL A 457 11.91 -4.30 15.77
C VAL A 457 10.96 -4.92 16.79
N ARG A 458 11.32 -4.90 18.09
CA ARG A 458 10.42 -5.35 19.17
C ARG A 458 9.18 -4.47 19.26
N HIS A 459 9.33 -3.15 19.22
CA HIS A 459 8.20 -2.23 19.29
C HIS A 459 7.23 -2.41 18.12
N VAL A 460 7.71 -2.54 16.88
CA VAL A 460 6.84 -2.81 15.71
C VAL A 460 6.18 -4.18 15.80
N SER A 461 6.89 -5.21 16.26
CA SER A 461 6.34 -6.56 16.45
C SER A 461 5.30 -6.63 17.57
N ASP A 462 5.52 -5.95 18.68
CA ASP A 462 4.61 -5.94 19.84
C ASP A 462 3.38 -5.06 19.58
N THR A 463 3.51 -3.98 18.79
CA THR A 463 2.41 -3.05 18.49
C THR A 463 1.54 -3.52 17.32
N CYS A 464 2.10 -4.25 16.34
CA CYS A 464 1.36 -4.77 15.18
C CYS A 464 1.04 -6.28 15.27
N GLY A 465 1.73 -7.05 16.13
CA GLY A 465 1.59 -8.51 16.23
C GLY A 465 0.60 -9.01 17.29
N ASN A 466 0.13 -8.15 18.20
CA ASN A 466 -0.74 -8.52 19.32
C ASN A 466 -2.15 -7.92 19.23
N GLN A 467 -2.74 -7.90 18.04
CA GLN A 467 -4.19 -7.67 17.88
C GLN A 467 -4.88 -8.97 17.46
N HIS A 468 -5.00 -9.89 18.42
CA HIS A 468 -6.20 -10.73 18.46
C HIS A 468 -7.38 -9.80 18.74
N TYR A 469 -8.14 -9.48 17.69
CA TYR A 469 -9.38 -8.71 17.80
C TYR A 469 -10.36 -9.46 18.71
N SER A 470 -10.56 -8.93 19.92
CA SER A 470 -11.73 -9.25 20.74
C SER A 470 -12.80 -8.21 20.40
N PRO A 471 -13.92 -8.58 19.77
CA PRO A 471 -14.92 -7.62 19.31
C PRO A 471 -15.86 -7.33 20.47
N ASN A 472 -15.44 -6.51 21.43
CA ASN A 472 -16.34 -5.86 22.39
C ASN A 472 -15.54 -4.86 23.25
N GLN A 473 -15.46 -3.61 22.79
CA GLN A 473 -15.51 -2.42 23.66
C GLN A 473 -15.50 -1.16 22.79
N THR A 474 -16.69 -0.56 22.66
CA THR A 474 -16.84 0.87 22.41
C THR A 474 -16.29 1.62 23.62
N ASP A 475 -15.11 2.20 23.51
CA ASP A 475 -14.74 3.37 24.30
C ASP A 475 -13.78 4.27 23.50
N MET A 476 -14.28 5.47 23.17
CA MET A 476 -13.50 6.56 22.60
C MET A 476 -12.53 7.09 23.67
N HIS A 477 -11.26 6.67 23.61
CA HIS A 477 -10.20 7.40 24.28
C HIS A 477 -9.43 8.28 23.27
N VAL A 478 -9.64 9.58 23.44
CA VAL A 478 -8.87 10.66 22.81
C VAL A 478 -7.42 10.55 23.26
N CYS A 479 -6.51 10.18 22.36
CA CYS A 479 -5.07 10.29 22.60
C CYS A 479 -4.65 11.77 22.56
N THR A 480 -4.33 12.34 23.71
CA THR A 480 -3.56 13.59 23.82
C THR A 480 -2.07 13.32 23.54
N PRO A 481 -1.37 14.19 22.80
CA PRO A 481 0.05 14.00 22.51
C PRO A 481 0.93 14.35 23.72
N PRO A 482 2.13 13.75 23.86
CA PRO A 482 3.05 14.06 24.94
C PRO A 482 3.65 15.47 24.75
N ARG A 483 3.64 16.27 25.83
CA ARG A 483 4.39 17.54 25.91
C ARG A 483 5.88 17.23 25.99
N TYR A 484 6.62 17.54 24.93
CA TYR A 484 8.07 17.65 25.02
C TYR A 484 8.43 18.97 25.71
N GLY A 485 9.06 18.89 26.88
CA GLY A 485 9.68 20.03 27.54
C GLY A 485 10.92 20.48 26.78
N THR A 486 10.90 21.69 26.25
CA THR A 486 12.08 22.39 25.74
C THR A 486 12.57 23.37 26.80
N ASP A 487 13.57 22.97 27.58
CA ASP A 487 14.41 23.93 28.31
C ASP A 487 15.46 24.49 27.35
N TYR A 488 15.22 25.69 26.85
CA TYR A 488 16.22 26.52 26.18
C TYR A 488 16.30 27.85 26.93
N ARG A 489 17.36 28.02 27.75
CA ARG A 489 17.77 29.31 28.30
C ARG A 489 18.55 30.08 27.22
N PRO A 490 18.22 31.35 26.92
CA PRO A 490 19.08 32.21 26.12
C PRO A 490 20.08 32.94 27.04
N SER A 491 21.38 32.76 26.81
CA SER A 491 22.41 33.64 27.35
C SER A 491 22.57 34.85 26.42
N LEU A 492 22.10 36.01 26.90
CA LEU A 492 22.51 37.32 26.43
C LEU A 492 24.01 37.52 26.67
N HIS A 493 24.75 37.93 25.64
CA HIS A 493 25.83 38.88 25.80
C HIS A 493 25.90 39.78 24.56
N ALA A 494 25.70 41.07 24.80
CA ALA A 494 26.01 42.16 23.90
C ALA A 494 27.47 42.58 24.10
N ALA A 495 28.17 42.81 22.98
CA ALA A 495 29.13 43.88 22.73
C ALA A 495 29.43 43.89 21.22
#